data_AF-A0A374VQ04-F1
#
_entry.id   AF-A0A374VQ04-F1
#
_cell.length_a   1.000
_cell.length_b   1.000
_cell.length_c   1.000
_cell.angle_alpha   90.00
_cell.angle_beta   90.00
_cell.angle_gamma   90.00
#
_symmetry.space_group_name_H-M   'P 1'
#
loop_
_entity.id
_entity.type
_entity.pdbx_description
1 polymer ?
#
loop_
_entity_poly.entity_id
_entity_poly.type
_entity_poly.pdbx_seq_one_letter_code
_entity_poly.pdbx_strand_id
1 'polypeptide(L)' 'MRDKIYHAYLDSHERQIVIHSLVELKNKLIQQGRYTDCVDELIFKVANAPVKRMKIEYV' A
#
# COMPACT_ATOMS: atom_id res chain seq x y z
N MET A 1 13.74 -7.19 -21.15
CA MET A 1 14.00 -7.11 -19.69
C MET A 1 12.90 -7.91 -19.01
N ARG A 2 13.22 -8.92 -18.16
CA ARG A 2 12.17 -9.64 -17.41
C ARG A 2 11.68 -8.72 -16.29
N ASP A 3 10.42 -8.30 -16.33
CA ASP A 3 9.78 -7.61 -15.23
C ASP A 3 9.88 -8.47 -13.96
N LYS A 4 10.66 -8.01 -12.98
CA LYS A 4 10.74 -8.65 -11.67
C LYS A 4 9.50 -8.25 -10.90
N ILE A 5 8.58 -9.20 -10.71
CA ILE A 5 7.39 -9.00 -9.90
C ILE A 5 7.78 -9.14 -8.43
N TYR A 6 7.80 -8.02 -7.72
CA TYR A 6 8.02 -7.98 -6.27
C TYR A 6 6.70 -8.27 -5.55
N HIS A 7 6.73 -9.21 -4.60
CA HIS A 7 5.60 -9.52 -3.74
C HIS A 7 5.91 -9.00 -2.33
N ALA A 8 5.11 -8.05 -1.85
CA ALA A 8 5.16 -7.60 -0.47
C ALA A 8 4.16 -8.41 0.36
N TYR A 9 4.64 -9.07 1.40
CA TYR A 9 3.79 -9.68 2.42
C TYR A 9 3.73 -8.71 3.60
N LEU A 10 2.53 -8.26 3.93
CA LEU A 10 2.29 -7.33 5.03
C LEU A 10 1.39 -8.02 6.04
N ASP A 11 1.72 -7.90 7.32
CA ASP A 11 0.80 -8.26 8.38
C ASP A 11 -0.37 -7.26 8.47
N SER A 12 -1.35 -7.54 9.34
CA SER A 12 -2.52 -6.66 9.49
C SER A 12 -2.17 -5.26 10.00
N HIS A 13 -1.15 -5.15 10.84
CA HIS A 13 -0.67 -3.90 11.41
C HIS A 13 0.15 -3.09 10.40
N GLU A 14 1.09 -3.72 9.71
CA GLU A 14 1.86 -3.13 8.62
C GLU A 14 0.94 -2.66 7.48
N ARG A 15 -0.07 -3.45 7.11
CA ARG A 15 -1.08 -3.02 6.12
C ARG A 15 -1.79 -1.76 6.58
N GLN A 16 -2.17 -1.69 7.87
CA GLN A 16 -2.81 -0.51 8.42
C GLN A 16 -1.88 0.72 8.36
N ILE A 17 -0.62 0.57 8.74
CA ILE A 17 0.40 1.63 8.65
C ILE A 17 0.53 2.12 7.20
N VAL A 18 0.70 1.21 6.24
CA VAL A 18 0.84 1.54 4.82
C VAL A 18 -0.38 2.32 4.31
N ILE A 19 -1.60 1.87 4.63
CA ILE A 19 -2.82 2.58 4.23
C ILE A 19 -2.88 3.98 4.84
N HIS A 20 -2.58 4.12 6.13
CA HIS A 20 -2.57 5.44 6.79
C HIS A 20 -1.55 6.39 6.14
N SER A 21 -0.33 5.92 5.87
CA SER A 21 0.70 6.73 5.21
C SER A 21 0.31 7.14 3.78
N LEU A 22 -0.32 6.23 3.02
CA LEU A 22 -0.81 6.55 1.67
C LEU A 22 -1.94 7.58 1.69
N VAL A 23 -2.86 7.49 2.66
CA VAL A 23 -3.92 8.48 2.85
C VAL A 23 -3.35 9.85 3.25
N GLU A 24 -2.34 9.88 4.13
CA GLU A 24 -1.66 11.11 4.49
C GLU A 24 -0.98 11.76 3.27
N LEU A 25 -0.30 10.94 2.44
CA LEU A 25 0.31 11.40 1.20
C LEU A 25 -0.74 11.96 0.23
N LYS A 26 -1.87 11.26 0.05
CA LYS A 26 -3.00 11.73 -0.75
C LYS A 26 -3.47 13.10 -0.27
N ASN A 27 -3.68 13.26 1.04
CA ASN A 27 -4.13 14.52 1.62
C ASN A 27 -3.15 15.67 1.34
N LYS A 28 -1.83 15.43 1.44
CA LYS A 28 -0.80 16.41 1.08
C LYS A 28 -0.85 16.79 -0.41
N LEU A 29 -1.05 15.81 -1.30
CA LEU A 29 -1.17 16.06 -2.74
C LEU A 29 -2.43 16.87 -3.08
N ILE A 30 -3.56 16.58 -2.44
CA ILE A 30 -4.81 17.35 -2.59
C ILE A 30 -4.59 18.80 -2.16
N GLN A 31 -3.93 19.04 -1.03
CA GLN A 31 -3.61 20.39 -0.57
C GLN A 31 -2.71 21.16 -1.55
N GLN A 32 -1.85 20.44 -2.29
CA GLN A 32 -1.02 21.02 -3.35
C GLN A 32 -1.77 21.18 -4.69
N GLY A 33 -3.04 20.76 -4.79
CA GLY A 33 -3.80 20.77 -6.04
C GLY A 33 -3.28 19.79 -7.09
N ARG A 34 -2.60 18.72 -6.67
CA ARG A 34 -1.97 17.72 -7.56
C ARG A 34 -2.87 16.51 -7.77
N TYR A 35 -2.68 15.83 -8.89
CA TYR A 35 -3.35 14.57 -9.21
C TYR A 35 -3.03 13.49 -8.17
N THR A 36 -4.05 12.77 -7.72
CA THR A 36 -3.93 11.68 -6.75
C THR A 36 -4.25 10.31 -7.31
N ASP A 37 -4.57 10.19 -8.61
CA ASP A 37 -5.05 8.95 -9.23
C ASP A 37 -4.12 7.77 -8.97
N CYS A 38 -2.80 7.97 -9.08
CA CYS A 38 -1.81 6.94 -8.79
C CYS A 38 -1.81 6.50 -7.31
N VAL A 39 -2.03 7.43 -6.39
CA VAL A 39 -2.09 7.14 -4.94
C VAL A 39 -3.41 6.44 -4.60
N ASP A 40 -4.51 6.84 -5.23
CA ASP A 40 -5.81 6.20 -5.09
C ASP A 40 -5.79 4.76 -5.60
N GLU A 41 -5.16 4.50 -6.73
CA GLU A 41 -4.96 3.14 -7.26
C GLU A 41 -4.13 2.28 -6.30
N LEU A 42 -3.06 2.84 -5.70
CA LEU A 42 -2.24 2.16 -4.71
C LEU A 42 -3.04 1.83 -3.44
N ILE A 43 -3.80 2.79 -2.91
CA ILE A 43 -4.68 2.56 -1.76
C ILE A 43 -5.68 1.46 -2.08
N PHE A 44 -6.32 1.49 -3.26
CA PHE A 44 -7.27 0.47 -3.67
C PHE A 44 -6.65 -0.92 -3.75
N LYS A 45 -5.45 -1.04 -4.33
CA LYS A 45 -4.72 -2.32 -4.42
C LYS A 45 -4.34 -2.86 -3.04
N VAL A 46 -3.83 -2.03 -2.14
CA VAL A 46 -3.43 -2.46 -0.78
C VAL A 46 -4.65 -2.77 0.10
N ALA A 47 -5.73 -2.00 -0.05
CA ALA A 47 -6.96 -2.20 0.70
C ALA A 47 -7.67 -3.50 0.30
N ASN A 48 -7.71 -3.82 -1.00
CA ASN A 48 -8.37 -5.03 -1.51
C ASN A 48 -7.45 -6.26 -1.59
N ALA A 49 -6.14 -6.11 -1.32
CA ALA A 49 -5.22 -7.22 -1.33
C ALA A 49 -5.68 -8.32 -0.34
N PRO A 50 -5.68 -9.60 -0.75
CA PRO A 50 -6.10 -10.68 0.11
C PRO A 50 -5.17 -10.78 1.32
N VAL A 51 -5.74 -10.71 2.52
CA VAL A 51 -5.00 -10.90 3.77
C VAL A 51 -4.69 -12.38 3.92
N LYS A 52 -3.49 -12.79 3.49
CA LYS A 52 -3.02 -14.16 3.69
C LYS A 52 -2.44 -14.26 5.09
N ARG A 53 -3.09 -15.03 5.98
CA ARG A 53 -2.53 -15.38 7.30
C ARG A 53 -1.32 -16.30 7.10
N MET A 54 -0.15 -15.71 6.87
CA MET A 54 1.12 -16.41 6.80
C MET A 54 1.80 -16.28 8.16
N LYS A 55 2.26 -17.39 8.74
CA LYS A 55 3.20 -17.34 9.87
C LYS A 55 4.53 -16.90 9.28
N ILE A 56 4.87 -15.62 9.44
CA ILE A 56 6.19 -15.12 9.08
C ILE A 56 7.10 -15.47 10.26
N GLU A 57 7.90 -16.54 10.12
CA GLU A 57 9.03 -16.78 11.01
C GLU A 57 10.10 -15.75 10.65
N TYR A 58 10.28 -14.74 11.50
CA TYR A 58 11.48 -13.91 11.46
C TYR A 58 12.67 -14.80 11.84
N VAL A 59 13.57 -15.07 10.90
CA VAL A 59 14.86 -15.72 11.13
C VAL A 59 15.86 -14.70 11.68
#